data_AF-A0AAD7X809-F1
#
_entry.id   AF-A0AAD7X809-F1
#
_cell.length_a   1.000
_cell.length_b   1.000
_cell.length_c   1.000
_cell.angle_alpha   90.00
_cell.angle_beta   90.00
_cell.angle_gamma   90.00
#
_symmetry.space_group_name_H-M   'P 1'
#
loop_
_entity.id
_entity.type
_entity.pdbx_description
1 polymer ?
#
loop_
_entity_poly.entity_id
_entity_poly.type
_entity_poly.pdbx_seq_one_letter_code
_entity_poly.pdbx_strand_id
1 'polypeptide(L)'
;MGYINIACAALSANVAVAKLAENPFIHNEKWFYYAPQLQDFFKTSVNALKNGQISQQDKWALCADTMQHATALVEWELETSRARSEDRKARIISKLLDLGYTQDDFPNSSQWLKLIGQPTELTEGVWKNIRPKLKALIVEKRDREANAAFNQRAEARMAQIVLYYLDFVQQLPESRRGMMPNAIDCARLPTLVNLSRRDDAHGDVSHRDFLALADQVLQDAEAYAGHVRENAREIILDGIKFKDAAEAWKTELTQLPPEKFLTRHYALFGCLHPFCPDYFTFEEMHAHWRVTHPNVEWDTRTESYRFLVKCDGEYGLGGEILDAVGLPRDTSINTLTGLIQHGRLYCSCGDPSLPQPEKLSWPKLFKHIHEETRRYRDRLKTLSDRHDHKYVLKNTHQLTGPTACIKLLPEGVDTAPARERATVIDAKVRKKVQERIAAQPAPPVKLICRVCKTITASTGFKCSRLVLPETPEGIVHHLKTWHDKEFEKLDILYYTRHI
;
A
#
# COMPACT_ATOMS: atom_id res chain seq x y z
N MET A 1 -14.31 -16.68 27.83
CA MET A 1 -13.01 -17.37 27.66
C MET A 1 -12.48 -18.08 28.91
N GLY A 2 -13.06 -17.99 30.12
CA GLY A 2 -12.38 -18.52 31.32
C GLY A 2 -13.32 -19.07 32.38
N TYR A 3 -13.17 -20.35 32.74
CA TYR A 3 -13.66 -20.90 34.00
C TYR A 3 -12.73 -22.00 34.54
N ILE A 4 -12.10 -22.81 33.67
CA ILE A 4 -11.17 -23.88 34.13
C ILE A 4 -9.71 -23.41 34.20
N ASN A 5 -9.26 -22.59 33.24
CA ASN A 5 -8.03 -21.83 33.40
C ASN A 5 -8.14 -20.87 34.59
N ILE A 6 -9.36 -20.44 34.94
CA ILE A 6 -9.61 -19.63 36.14
C ILE A 6 -9.46 -20.47 37.40
N ALA A 7 -9.88 -21.74 37.47
CA ALA A 7 -9.70 -22.52 38.69
C ALA A 7 -8.23 -22.84 38.98
N CYS A 8 -7.45 -23.30 37.99
CA CYS A 8 -6.01 -23.53 38.17
C CYS A 8 -5.21 -22.23 38.28
N ALA A 9 -5.55 -21.17 37.53
CA ALA A 9 -4.90 -19.87 37.70
C ALA A 9 -5.31 -19.17 38.99
N ALA A 10 -6.54 -19.35 39.48
CA ALA A 10 -6.98 -18.87 40.78
C ALA A 10 -6.29 -19.65 41.89
N LEU A 11 -6.18 -20.97 41.79
CA LEU A 11 -5.40 -21.77 42.74
C LEU A 11 -3.91 -21.40 42.70
N SER A 12 -3.33 -21.18 41.52
CA SER A 12 -1.93 -20.73 41.38
C SER A 12 -1.73 -19.30 41.92
N ALA A 13 -2.69 -18.41 41.70
CA ALA A 13 -2.69 -17.07 42.28
C ALA A 13 -2.89 -17.15 43.80
N ASN A 14 -3.71 -18.07 44.29
CA ASN A 14 -3.92 -18.34 45.71
C ASN A 14 -2.65 -18.88 46.36
N VAL A 15 -1.86 -19.73 45.69
CA VAL A 15 -0.54 -20.17 46.20
C VAL A 15 0.41 -18.98 46.30
N ALA A 16 0.49 -18.14 45.26
CA ALA A 16 1.36 -16.96 45.29
C ALA A 16 0.96 -15.98 46.41
N VAL A 17 -0.34 -15.76 46.59
CA VAL A 17 -0.90 -14.94 47.68
C VAL A 17 -0.67 -15.59 49.05
N ALA A 18 -0.84 -16.91 49.17
CA ALA A 18 -0.60 -17.66 50.42
C ALA A 18 0.88 -17.58 50.84
N LYS A 19 1.82 -17.76 49.90
CA LYS A 19 3.26 -17.58 50.14
C LYS A 19 3.61 -16.16 50.56
N LEU A 20 3.00 -15.15 49.94
CA LEU A 20 3.17 -13.77 50.38
C LEU A 20 2.61 -13.53 51.79
N ALA A 21 1.53 -14.22 52.15
CA ALA A 21 0.91 -14.17 53.46
C ALA A 21 1.69 -14.97 54.53
N GLU A 22 2.69 -15.78 54.20
CA GLU A 22 3.58 -16.37 55.21
C GLU A 22 4.45 -15.32 55.91
N ASN A 23 4.60 -14.12 55.31
CA ASN A 23 5.33 -13.03 55.92
C ASN A 23 4.41 -12.17 56.81
N PRO A 24 4.57 -12.22 58.16
CA PRO A 24 3.70 -11.53 59.09
C PRO A 24 3.73 -10.00 58.96
N PHE A 25 4.71 -9.43 58.25
CA PHE A 25 4.87 -7.99 58.05
C PHE A 25 4.18 -7.46 56.78
N ILE A 26 3.63 -8.33 55.93
CA ILE A 26 3.05 -7.97 54.62
C ILE A 26 1.50 -8.03 54.66
N HIS A 27 0.90 -8.43 55.78
CA HIS A 27 -0.55 -8.53 55.88
C HIS A 27 -1.25 -7.19 55.72
N ASN A 28 -2.15 -7.14 54.74
CA ASN A 28 -3.17 -6.11 54.61
C ASN A 28 -4.48 -6.68 55.15
N GLU A 29 -5.25 -5.88 55.90
CA GLU A 29 -6.56 -6.27 56.48
C GLU A 29 -7.55 -6.86 55.48
N LYS A 30 -7.34 -6.66 54.17
CA LYS A 30 -8.19 -7.18 53.10
C LYS A 30 -7.85 -8.60 52.63
N TRP A 31 -6.79 -9.23 53.14
CA TRP A 31 -6.36 -10.56 52.69
C TRP A 31 -7.14 -11.65 53.43
N PHE A 32 -8.39 -11.86 53.00
CA PHE A 32 -9.29 -12.86 53.56
C PHE A 32 -9.19 -14.18 52.79
N TYR A 33 -8.24 -15.04 53.14
CA TYR A 33 -8.39 -16.47 52.89
C TYR A 33 -8.49 -17.21 54.23
N TYR A 34 -9.50 -18.07 54.34
CA TYR A 34 -9.88 -18.86 55.52
C TYR A 34 -10.36 -18.10 56.77
N ALA A 35 -11.37 -17.23 56.61
CA ALA A 35 -11.95 -16.46 57.71
C ALA A 35 -12.51 -17.29 58.89
N PRO A 36 -13.22 -18.42 58.73
CA PRO A 36 -13.83 -19.09 59.88
C PRO A 36 -12.80 -19.79 60.78
N GLN A 37 -11.91 -20.63 60.23
CA GLN A 37 -10.93 -21.34 61.05
C GLN A 37 -9.86 -20.41 61.63
N LEU A 38 -9.40 -19.39 60.89
CA LEU A 38 -8.48 -18.39 61.45
C LEU A 38 -9.18 -17.52 62.49
N GLN A 39 -10.43 -17.09 62.29
CA GLN A 39 -11.16 -16.35 63.33
C GLN A 39 -11.38 -17.19 64.58
N ASP A 40 -11.69 -18.48 64.44
CA ASP A 40 -11.88 -19.38 65.57
C ASP A 40 -10.56 -19.68 66.29
N PHE A 41 -9.48 -19.86 65.54
CA PHE A 41 -8.13 -19.97 66.06
C PHE A 41 -7.68 -18.67 66.76
N PHE A 42 -7.91 -17.50 66.17
CA PHE A 42 -7.63 -16.20 66.78
C PHE A 42 -8.48 -15.99 68.04
N LYS A 43 -9.77 -16.34 68.04
CA LYS A 43 -10.63 -16.27 69.23
C LYS A 43 -10.14 -17.19 70.35
N THR A 44 -9.79 -18.43 70.03
CA THR A 44 -9.27 -19.42 70.99
C THR A 44 -7.92 -18.95 71.56
N SER A 45 -7.03 -18.44 70.72
CA SER A 45 -5.72 -17.92 71.11
C SER A 45 -5.83 -16.63 71.93
N VAL A 46 -6.76 -15.72 71.59
CA VAL A 46 -7.06 -14.49 72.33
C VAL A 46 -7.63 -14.80 73.72
N ASN A 47 -8.43 -15.87 73.84
CA ASN A 47 -8.92 -16.32 75.14
C ASN A 47 -7.82 -16.93 76.01
N ALA A 48 -6.88 -17.69 75.44
CA ALA A 48 -5.70 -18.20 76.16
C ALA A 48 -4.77 -17.05 76.66
N LEU A 49 -4.76 -15.93 75.95
CA LEU A 49 -4.03 -14.71 76.28
C LEU A 49 -4.57 -13.93 77.47
N LYS A 50 -5.90 -13.83 77.58
CA LYS A 50 -6.54 -13.18 78.74
C LYS A 50 -6.22 -13.89 80.05
N ASN A 51 -5.82 -15.16 79.95
CA ASN A 51 -5.41 -15.99 81.08
C ASN A 51 -3.90 -15.97 81.34
N GLY A 52 -3.12 -15.16 80.60
CA GLY A 52 -1.68 -14.97 80.85
C GLY A 52 -0.77 -16.14 80.42
N GLN A 53 -1.25 -17.07 79.59
CA GLN A 53 -0.55 -18.33 79.33
C GLN A 53 0.41 -18.35 78.13
N ILE A 54 0.45 -17.32 77.27
CA ILE A 54 1.21 -17.35 76.01
C ILE A 54 1.86 -15.98 75.72
N SER A 55 3.16 -15.94 75.40
CA SER A 55 3.88 -14.69 75.10
C SER A 55 3.56 -14.14 73.71
N GLN A 56 3.86 -12.87 73.43
CA GLN A 56 3.64 -12.28 72.09
C GLN A 56 4.48 -12.95 70.99
N GLN A 57 5.68 -13.42 71.33
CA GLN A 57 6.55 -14.14 70.41
C GLN A 57 5.94 -15.50 70.04
N ASP A 58 5.32 -16.19 71.00
CA ASP A 58 4.62 -17.46 70.75
C ASP A 58 3.39 -17.27 69.83
N LYS A 59 2.71 -16.11 69.88
CA LYS A 59 1.62 -15.79 68.94
C LYS A 59 2.09 -15.68 67.51
N TRP A 60 3.22 -14.99 67.28
CA TRP A 60 3.77 -14.83 65.94
C TRP A 60 4.26 -16.16 65.40
N ALA A 61 4.89 -16.99 66.24
CA ALA A 61 5.28 -18.35 65.87
C ALA A 61 4.07 -19.20 65.46
N LEU A 62 2.99 -19.18 66.25
CA LEU A 62 1.78 -19.97 65.96
C LEU A 62 1.01 -19.45 64.72
N CYS A 63 1.00 -18.13 64.50
CA CYS A 63 0.44 -17.52 63.30
C CYS A 63 1.24 -17.90 62.04
N ALA A 64 2.57 -17.85 62.11
CA ALA A 64 3.45 -18.26 61.03
C ALA A 64 3.27 -19.76 60.69
N ASP A 65 3.21 -20.63 61.71
CA ASP A 65 2.96 -22.07 61.53
C ASP A 65 1.60 -22.35 60.88
N THR A 66 0.55 -21.64 61.32
CA THR A 66 -0.80 -21.74 60.72
C THR A 66 -0.80 -21.29 59.27
N MET A 67 -0.08 -20.22 58.92
CA MET A 67 0.03 -19.71 57.56
C MET A 67 0.82 -20.64 56.66
N GLN A 68 1.93 -21.19 57.14
CA GLN A 68 2.70 -22.22 56.44
C GLN A 68 1.85 -23.47 56.18
N HIS A 69 1.06 -23.92 57.17
CA HIS A 69 0.13 -25.02 56.98
C HIS A 69 -0.95 -24.70 55.94
N ALA A 70 -1.51 -23.49 55.96
CA ALA A 70 -2.47 -23.05 54.96
C ALA A 70 -1.87 -23.01 53.54
N THR A 71 -0.66 -22.49 53.37
CA THR A 71 0.03 -22.56 52.07
C THR A 71 0.25 -24.00 51.65
N ALA A 72 0.75 -24.86 52.54
CA ALA A 72 0.98 -26.27 52.26
C ALA A 72 -0.32 -26.99 51.81
N LEU A 73 -1.46 -26.65 52.41
CA LEU A 73 -2.77 -27.17 51.99
C LEU A 73 -3.17 -26.70 50.59
N VAL A 74 -2.96 -25.41 50.25
CA VAL A 74 -3.27 -24.88 48.91
C VAL A 74 -2.32 -25.46 47.86
N GLU A 75 -1.04 -25.63 48.19
CA GLU A 75 -0.07 -26.31 47.31
C GLU A 75 -0.45 -27.77 47.09
N TRP A 76 -0.76 -28.51 48.16
CA TRP A 76 -1.24 -29.89 48.07
C TRP A 76 -2.52 -29.99 47.24
N GLU A 77 -3.48 -29.08 47.40
CA GLU A 77 -4.71 -29.04 46.60
C GLU A 77 -4.42 -28.78 45.12
N LEU A 78 -3.50 -27.85 44.82
CA LEU A 78 -3.08 -27.55 43.46
C LEU A 78 -2.36 -28.75 42.82
N GLU A 79 -1.42 -29.38 43.52
CA GLU A 79 -0.70 -30.57 43.06
C GLU A 79 -1.67 -31.74 42.85
N THR A 80 -2.57 -31.98 43.80
CA THR A 80 -3.59 -33.02 43.70
C THR A 80 -4.54 -32.75 42.54
N SER A 81 -4.97 -31.50 42.34
CA SER A 81 -5.82 -31.09 41.22
C SER A 81 -5.11 -31.26 39.86
N ARG A 82 -3.82 -30.92 39.78
CA ARG A 82 -2.98 -31.15 38.59
C ARG A 82 -2.81 -32.65 38.31
N ALA A 83 -2.47 -33.45 39.33
CA ALA A 83 -2.33 -34.89 39.20
C ALA A 83 -3.64 -35.55 38.73
N ARG A 84 -4.78 -35.16 39.29
CA ARG A 84 -6.11 -35.62 38.84
C ARG A 84 -6.42 -35.21 37.40
N SER A 85 -6.09 -33.97 37.03
CA SER A 85 -6.29 -33.45 35.67
C SER A 85 -5.43 -34.20 34.65
N GLU A 86 -4.17 -34.48 34.96
CA GLU A 86 -3.27 -35.25 34.08
C GLU A 86 -3.66 -36.73 33.99
N ASP A 87 -4.04 -37.39 35.10
CA ASP A 87 -4.58 -38.77 35.05
C ASP A 87 -5.84 -38.83 34.20
N ARG A 88 -6.78 -37.90 34.41
CA ARG A 88 -8.00 -37.81 33.60
C ARG A 88 -7.70 -37.60 32.12
N LYS A 89 -6.79 -36.69 31.80
CA LYS A 89 -6.33 -36.41 30.43
C LYS A 89 -5.71 -37.66 29.80
N ALA A 90 -4.86 -38.39 30.53
CA ALA A 90 -4.28 -39.65 30.07
C ALA A 90 -5.36 -40.71 29.80
N ARG A 91 -6.36 -40.85 30.67
CA ARG A 91 -7.50 -41.77 30.47
C ARG A 91 -8.38 -41.38 29.28
N ILE A 92 -8.65 -40.09 29.09
CA ILE A 92 -9.39 -39.59 27.91
C ILE A 92 -8.59 -39.90 26.63
N ILE A 93 -7.29 -39.62 26.62
CA ILE A 93 -6.41 -39.89 25.49
C ILE A 93 -6.40 -41.39 25.18
N SER A 94 -6.18 -42.25 26.18
CA SER A 94 -6.22 -43.71 26.00
C SER A 94 -7.54 -44.17 25.40
N LYS A 95 -8.68 -43.73 25.96
CA LYS A 95 -10.01 -44.08 25.41
C LYS A 95 -10.22 -43.57 23.98
N LEU A 96 -9.60 -42.46 23.57
CA LEU A 96 -9.66 -41.98 22.18
C LEU A 96 -8.76 -42.81 21.25
N LEU A 97 -7.57 -43.21 21.73
CA LEU A 97 -6.68 -44.13 21.00
C LEU A 97 -7.36 -45.48 20.77
N ASP A 98 -8.06 -46.02 21.78
CA ASP A 98 -8.85 -47.25 21.68
C ASP A 98 -10.00 -47.14 20.65
N LEU A 99 -10.47 -45.92 20.37
CA LEU A 99 -11.47 -45.65 19.34
C LEU A 99 -10.87 -45.50 17.93
N GLY A 100 -9.56 -45.69 17.78
CA GLY A 100 -8.84 -45.60 16.51
C GLY A 100 -8.43 -44.18 16.12
N TYR A 101 -8.50 -43.20 17.02
CA TYR A 101 -7.88 -41.90 16.80
C TYR A 101 -6.37 -41.98 17.10
N THR A 102 -5.60 -41.11 16.48
CA THR A 102 -4.16 -40.94 16.71
C THR A 102 -3.90 -39.66 17.52
N GLN A 103 -2.69 -39.51 18.08
CA GLN A 103 -2.36 -38.27 18.78
C GLN A 103 -2.36 -37.04 17.85
N ASP A 104 -2.05 -37.24 16.57
CA ASP A 104 -2.08 -36.19 15.55
C ASP A 104 -3.50 -35.70 15.28
N ASP A 105 -4.54 -36.43 15.66
CA ASP A 105 -5.93 -35.99 15.52
C ASP A 105 -6.35 -34.99 16.62
N PHE A 106 -5.57 -34.86 17.68
CA PHE A 106 -5.98 -34.08 18.85
C PHE A 106 -5.75 -32.58 18.64
N PRO A 107 -6.78 -31.72 18.74
CA PRO A 107 -6.64 -30.28 18.55
C PRO A 107 -5.91 -29.61 19.69
N ASN A 108 -5.04 -28.64 19.40
CA ASN A 108 -4.49 -27.74 20.42
C ASN A 108 -5.40 -26.51 20.65
N SER A 109 -6.71 -26.73 20.78
CA SER A 109 -7.68 -25.64 20.96
C SER A 109 -8.03 -25.44 22.43
N SER A 110 -8.38 -24.20 22.81
CA SER A 110 -8.78 -23.91 24.20
C SER A 110 -10.02 -24.70 24.65
N GLN A 111 -10.92 -25.06 23.72
CA GLN A 111 -12.10 -25.88 24.00
C GLN A 111 -11.72 -27.32 24.29
N TRP A 112 -10.78 -27.88 23.51
CA TRP A 112 -10.21 -29.21 23.76
C TRP A 112 -9.57 -29.29 25.14
N LEU A 113 -8.66 -28.35 25.45
CA LEU A 113 -7.98 -28.28 26.75
C LEU A 113 -8.97 -28.14 27.92
N LYS A 114 -10.05 -27.37 27.75
CA LYS A 114 -11.12 -27.25 28.75
C LYS A 114 -11.89 -28.54 28.97
N LEU A 115 -12.09 -29.34 27.92
CA LEU A 115 -12.82 -30.60 28.05
C LEU A 115 -11.98 -31.67 28.74
N ILE A 116 -10.67 -31.73 28.46
CA ILE A 116 -9.79 -32.77 29.01
C ILE A 116 -9.15 -32.40 30.35
N GLY A 117 -8.87 -31.11 30.57
CA GLY A 117 -8.14 -30.61 31.76
C GLY A 117 -9.01 -30.25 32.97
N GLN A 118 -10.21 -30.81 33.10
CA GLN A 118 -11.01 -30.64 34.32
C GLN A 118 -10.46 -31.59 35.41
N PRO A 119 -10.40 -31.18 36.69
CA PRO A 119 -9.89 -32.03 37.77
C PRO A 119 -10.89 -33.11 38.25
N THR A 120 -12.06 -33.21 37.60
CA THR A 120 -13.11 -34.17 37.95
C THR A 120 -12.82 -35.56 37.40
N GLU A 121 -13.02 -36.60 38.22
CA GLU A 121 -12.78 -37.98 37.79
C GLU A 121 -13.58 -38.35 36.53
N LEU A 122 -12.95 -39.09 35.61
CA LEU A 122 -13.60 -39.55 34.38
C LEU A 122 -14.52 -40.74 34.66
N THR A 123 -15.75 -40.48 35.10
CA THR A 123 -16.78 -41.51 35.21
C THR A 123 -17.37 -41.87 33.83
N GLU A 124 -18.01 -43.03 33.70
CA GLU A 124 -18.65 -43.43 32.43
C GLU A 124 -19.76 -42.46 31.98
N GLY A 125 -20.49 -41.85 32.93
CA GLY A 125 -21.46 -40.81 32.63
C GLY A 125 -20.82 -39.53 32.08
N VAL A 126 -19.72 -39.08 32.70
CA VAL A 126 -18.94 -37.92 32.20
C VAL A 126 -18.36 -38.23 30.82
N TRP A 127 -17.78 -39.42 30.63
CA TRP A 127 -17.25 -39.88 29.35
C TRP A 127 -18.31 -39.87 28.26
N LYS A 128 -19.50 -40.44 28.51
CA LYS A 128 -20.64 -40.44 27.59
C LYS A 128 -21.02 -39.01 27.15
N ASN A 129 -20.92 -38.04 28.06
CA ASN A 129 -21.26 -36.65 27.78
C ASN A 129 -20.17 -35.89 27.01
N ILE A 130 -18.89 -36.11 27.32
CA ILE A 130 -17.78 -35.37 26.67
C ILE A 130 -17.34 -36.00 25.35
N ARG A 131 -17.50 -37.32 25.18
CA ARG A 131 -17.10 -38.06 23.97
C ARG A 131 -17.63 -37.44 22.66
N PRO A 132 -18.93 -37.13 22.49
CA PRO A 132 -19.41 -36.51 21.25
C PRO A 132 -18.78 -35.14 20.99
N LYS A 133 -18.49 -34.36 22.04
CA LYS A 133 -17.82 -33.04 21.92
C LYS A 133 -16.37 -33.19 21.48
N LEU A 134 -15.64 -34.14 22.06
CA LEU A 134 -14.26 -34.45 21.65
C LEU A 134 -14.21 -34.94 20.19
N LYS A 135 -15.13 -35.82 19.79
CA LYS A 135 -15.25 -36.28 18.40
C LYS A 135 -15.52 -35.13 17.42
N ALA A 136 -16.45 -34.22 17.75
CA ALA A 136 -16.73 -33.06 16.91
C ALA A 136 -15.49 -32.18 16.72
N LEU A 137 -14.72 -31.94 17.80
CA LEU A 137 -13.48 -31.15 17.73
C LEU A 137 -12.38 -31.83 16.90
N ILE A 138 -12.27 -33.16 16.95
CA ILE A 138 -11.34 -33.93 16.11
C ILE A 138 -11.73 -33.81 14.63
N VAL A 139 -13.01 -33.99 14.30
CA VAL A 139 -13.52 -33.84 12.92
C VAL A 139 -13.25 -32.43 12.40
N GLU A 140 -13.57 -31.40 13.19
CA GLU A 140 -13.32 -30.00 12.81
C GLU A 140 -11.82 -29.72 12.55
N LYS A 141 -10.91 -30.31 13.34
CA LYS A 141 -9.47 -30.20 13.10
C LYS A 141 -9.08 -30.87 11.78
N ARG A 142 -9.51 -32.12 11.56
CA ARG A 142 -9.22 -32.86 10.32
C ARG A 142 -9.74 -32.10 9.10
N ASP A 143 -10.94 -31.52 9.19
CA ASP A 143 -11.52 -30.70 8.12
C ASP A 143 -10.68 -29.44 7.86
N ARG A 144 -10.23 -28.75 8.93
CA ARG A 144 -9.30 -27.62 8.80
C ARG A 144 -7.98 -28.01 8.15
N GLU A 145 -7.40 -29.14 8.54
CA GLU A 145 -6.14 -29.63 8.00
C GLU A 145 -6.29 -30.07 6.53
N ALA A 146 -7.37 -30.77 6.21
CA ALA A 146 -7.70 -31.15 4.83
C ALA A 146 -7.90 -29.92 3.94
N ASN A 147 -8.63 -28.91 4.42
CA ASN A 147 -8.83 -27.64 3.71
C ASN A 147 -7.51 -26.86 3.56
N ALA A 148 -6.67 -26.82 4.59
CA ALA A 148 -5.35 -26.18 4.52
C ALA A 148 -4.45 -26.88 3.50
N ALA A 149 -4.41 -28.22 3.53
CA ALA A 149 -3.65 -29.01 2.57
C ALA A 149 -4.18 -28.82 1.13
N PHE A 150 -5.50 -28.75 0.95
CA PHE A 150 -6.12 -28.45 -0.35
C PHE A 150 -5.71 -27.05 -0.84
N ASN A 151 -5.83 -26.02 0.00
CA ASN A 151 -5.46 -24.65 -0.37
C ASN A 151 -3.98 -24.55 -0.72
N GLN A 152 -3.09 -25.19 0.05
CA GLN A 152 -1.65 -25.23 -0.23
C GLN A 152 -1.37 -25.87 -1.60
N ARG A 153 -2.05 -26.98 -1.94
CA ARG A 153 -1.92 -27.60 -3.27
C ARG A 153 -2.44 -26.69 -4.37
N ALA A 154 -3.61 -26.07 -4.16
CA ALA A 154 -4.20 -25.15 -5.14
C ALA A 154 -3.31 -23.93 -5.39
N GLU A 155 -2.67 -23.37 -4.35
CA GLU A 155 -1.71 -22.26 -4.47
C GLU A 155 -0.46 -22.67 -5.26
N ALA A 156 0.14 -23.82 -4.94
CA ALA A 156 1.29 -24.35 -5.68
C ALA A 156 0.94 -24.58 -7.16
N ARG A 157 -0.26 -25.11 -7.42
CA ARG A 157 -0.76 -25.34 -8.77
C ARG A 157 -1.03 -24.03 -9.51
N MET A 158 -1.60 -23.03 -8.83
CA MET A 158 -1.81 -21.69 -9.39
C MET A 158 -0.47 -21.06 -9.78
N ALA A 159 0.57 -21.17 -8.96
CA ALA A 159 1.90 -20.67 -9.30
C ALA A 159 2.43 -21.29 -10.61
N GLN A 160 2.20 -22.59 -10.84
CA GLN A 160 2.53 -23.25 -12.11
C GLN A 160 1.70 -22.69 -13.28
N ILE A 161 0.38 -22.56 -13.10
CA ILE A 161 -0.53 -22.04 -14.13
C ILE A 161 -0.16 -20.61 -14.55
N VAL A 162 0.21 -19.76 -13.58
CA VAL A 162 0.63 -18.37 -13.83
C VAL A 162 1.84 -18.32 -14.77
N LEU A 163 2.79 -19.25 -14.67
CA LEU A 163 3.93 -19.33 -15.60
C LEU A 163 3.46 -19.59 -17.04
N TYR A 164 2.56 -20.56 -17.24
CA TYR A 164 1.98 -20.82 -18.56
C TYR A 164 1.21 -19.63 -19.11
N TYR A 165 0.46 -18.93 -18.24
CA TYR A 165 -0.23 -17.71 -18.61
C TYR A 165 0.73 -16.61 -19.07
N LEU A 166 1.84 -16.39 -18.37
CA LEU A 166 2.82 -15.38 -18.76
C LEU A 166 3.47 -15.70 -20.11
N ASP A 167 3.82 -16.97 -20.35
CA ASP A 167 4.34 -17.43 -21.64
C ASP A 167 3.32 -17.28 -22.77
N PHE A 168 2.04 -17.56 -22.49
CA PHE A 168 0.94 -17.35 -23.42
C PHE A 168 0.76 -15.87 -23.76
N VAL A 169 0.77 -14.98 -22.76
CA VAL A 169 0.65 -13.53 -22.99
C VAL A 169 1.82 -13.00 -23.81
N GLN A 170 3.04 -13.51 -23.64
CA GLN A 170 4.19 -13.10 -24.45
C GLN A 170 4.02 -13.42 -25.95
N GLN A 171 3.28 -14.48 -26.29
CA GLN A 171 3.00 -14.89 -27.67
C GLN A 171 1.88 -14.06 -28.33
N LEU A 172 1.11 -13.29 -27.57
CA LEU A 172 0.06 -12.44 -28.11
C LEU A 172 0.64 -11.20 -28.83
N PRO A 173 -0.05 -10.67 -29.86
CA PRO A 173 0.30 -9.39 -30.47
C PRO A 173 0.33 -8.26 -29.45
N GLU A 174 1.24 -7.29 -29.62
CA GLU A 174 1.40 -6.14 -28.71
C GLU A 174 0.10 -5.39 -28.43
N SER A 175 -0.74 -5.22 -29.44
CA SER A 175 -2.06 -4.58 -29.33
C SER A 175 -3.01 -5.28 -28.34
N ARG A 176 -2.86 -6.59 -28.12
CA ARG A 176 -3.67 -7.35 -27.15
C ARG A 176 -3.01 -7.43 -25.78
N ARG A 177 -1.68 -7.41 -25.71
CA ARG A 177 -0.91 -7.56 -24.46
C ARG A 177 -1.15 -6.44 -23.46
N GLY A 178 -1.46 -5.23 -23.92
CA GLY A 178 -1.60 -4.05 -23.06
C GLY A 178 -2.68 -4.18 -21.99
N MET A 179 -3.78 -4.87 -22.29
CA MET A 179 -4.93 -5.04 -21.39
C MET A 179 -5.00 -6.40 -20.70
N MET A 180 -4.01 -7.27 -20.90
CA MET A 180 -3.95 -8.57 -20.22
C MET A 180 -3.64 -8.38 -18.73
N PRO A 181 -4.27 -9.13 -17.81
CA PRO A 181 -3.93 -9.10 -16.39
C PRO A 181 -2.45 -9.40 -16.12
N ASN A 182 -1.92 -8.87 -15.02
CA ASN A 182 -0.58 -9.18 -14.51
C ASN A 182 -0.56 -10.55 -13.80
N ALA A 183 0.58 -10.93 -13.19
CA ALA A 183 0.71 -12.23 -12.54
C ALA A 183 -0.26 -12.41 -11.36
N ILE A 184 -0.41 -11.40 -10.49
CA ILE A 184 -1.32 -11.48 -9.34
C ILE A 184 -2.80 -11.43 -9.77
N ASP A 185 -3.13 -10.62 -10.77
CA ASP A 185 -4.50 -10.43 -11.27
C ASP A 185 -4.97 -11.64 -12.08
N CYS A 186 -4.08 -12.25 -12.88
CA CYS A 186 -4.44 -13.43 -13.68
C CYS A 186 -4.81 -14.64 -12.80
N ALA A 187 -4.20 -14.77 -11.63
CA ALA A 187 -4.52 -15.84 -10.67
C ALA A 187 -5.97 -15.77 -10.15
N ARG A 188 -6.69 -14.68 -10.43
CA ARG A 188 -8.09 -14.47 -10.06
C ARG A 188 -9.07 -14.69 -11.20
N LEU A 189 -8.58 -14.94 -12.42
CA LEU A 189 -9.46 -15.27 -13.54
C LEU A 189 -10.24 -16.56 -13.21
N PRO A 190 -11.57 -16.56 -13.34
CA PRO A 190 -12.40 -17.71 -12.98
C PRO A 190 -11.91 -19.03 -13.58
N THR A 191 -11.46 -19.02 -14.83
CA THR A 191 -10.94 -20.19 -15.53
C THR A 191 -9.67 -20.74 -14.90
N LEU A 192 -8.75 -19.87 -14.50
CA LEU A 192 -7.48 -20.29 -13.88
C LEU A 192 -7.70 -20.76 -12.44
N VAL A 193 -8.60 -20.10 -11.71
CA VAL A 193 -9.03 -20.55 -10.36
C VAL A 193 -9.64 -21.95 -10.44
N ASN A 194 -10.55 -22.19 -11.38
CA ASN A 194 -11.16 -23.50 -11.58
C ASN A 194 -10.12 -24.56 -11.98
N LEU A 195 -9.19 -24.23 -12.88
CA LEU A 195 -8.11 -25.12 -13.28
C LEU A 195 -7.20 -25.49 -12.09
N SER A 196 -6.85 -24.52 -11.23
CA SER A 196 -6.02 -24.76 -10.05
C SER A 196 -6.66 -25.70 -9.03
N ARG A 197 -7.99 -25.73 -8.98
CA ARG A 197 -8.79 -26.50 -8.01
C ARG A 197 -9.30 -27.84 -8.56
N ARG A 198 -9.16 -28.10 -9.86
CA ARG A 198 -9.61 -29.34 -10.51
C ARG A 198 -8.97 -30.56 -9.84
N ASP A 199 -9.71 -31.66 -9.73
CA ASP A 199 -9.20 -32.93 -9.16
C ASP A 199 -8.63 -32.75 -7.72
N ASP A 200 -9.31 -31.97 -6.88
CA ASP A 200 -8.90 -31.63 -5.51
C ASP A 200 -7.47 -31.04 -5.41
N ALA A 201 -7.09 -30.30 -6.46
CA ALA A 201 -5.76 -29.74 -6.69
C ALA A 201 -4.62 -30.80 -6.69
N HIS A 202 -4.93 -32.07 -6.94
CA HIS A 202 -3.93 -33.13 -7.07
C HIS A 202 -3.29 -33.15 -8.47
N GLY A 203 -1.99 -33.42 -8.47
CA GLY A 203 -1.17 -33.54 -9.68
C GLY A 203 -0.81 -32.20 -10.31
N ASP A 204 0.16 -32.25 -11.22
CA ASP A 204 0.59 -31.06 -11.95
C ASP A 204 -0.43 -30.69 -13.04
N VAL A 205 -0.43 -29.43 -13.47
CA VAL A 205 -1.14 -29.00 -14.68
C VAL A 205 -0.17 -29.06 -15.84
N SER A 206 -0.53 -29.78 -16.91
CA SER A 206 0.28 -29.77 -18.11
C SER A 206 0.03 -28.47 -18.90
N HIS A 207 1.05 -27.99 -19.62
CA HIS A 207 0.88 -26.83 -20.51
C HIS A 207 -0.24 -27.04 -21.55
N ARG A 208 -0.45 -28.29 -22.01
CA ARG A 208 -1.55 -28.66 -22.90
C ARG A 208 -2.93 -28.41 -22.27
N ASP A 209 -3.09 -28.74 -20.99
CA ASP A 209 -4.37 -28.52 -20.28
C ASP A 209 -4.68 -27.04 -20.14
N PHE A 210 -3.66 -26.20 -19.94
CA PHE A 210 -3.81 -24.75 -19.95
C PHE A 210 -4.19 -24.23 -21.35
N LEU A 211 -3.48 -24.65 -22.41
CA LEU A 211 -3.74 -24.19 -23.78
C LEU A 211 -5.13 -24.58 -24.28
N ALA A 212 -5.67 -25.71 -23.80
CA ALA A 212 -7.05 -26.11 -24.09
C ALA A 212 -8.10 -25.11 -23.56
N LEU A 213 -7.72 -24.22 -22.64
CA LEU A 213 -8.55 -23.17 -22.05
C LEU A 213 -8.21 -21.77 -22.57
N ALA A 214 -7.32 -21.62 -23.54
CA ALA A 214 -6.81 -20.32 -23.99
C ALA A 214 -7.93 -19.35 -24.43
N ASP A 215 -8.93 -19.81 -25.16
CA ASP A 215 -10.06 -18.98 -25.59
C ASP A 215 -10.88 -18.47 -24.39
N GLN A 216 -11.10 -19.32 -23.39
CA GLN A 216 -11.81 -18.93 -22.18
C GLN A 216 -10.98 -17.96 -21.33
N VAL A 217 -9.66 -18.15 -21.26
CA VAL A 217 -8.75 -17.20 -20.60
C VAL A 217 -8.81 -15.82 -21.26
N LEU A 218 -8.91 -15.76 -22.60
CA LEU A 218 -9.08 -14.50 -23.31
C LEU A 218 -10.43 -13.83 -23.04
N GLN A 219 -11.51 -14.62 -22.89
CA GLN A 219 -12.83 -14.09 -22.49
C GLN A 219 -12.80 -13.53 -21.06
N ASP A 220 -12.22 -14.26 -20.12
CA ASP A 220 -12.05 -13.80 -18.73
C ASP A 220 -11.17 -12.54 -18.67
N ALA A 221 -10.12 -12.47 -19.50
CA ALA A 221 -9.26 -11.30 -19.61
C ALA A 221 -10.00 -10.07 -20.18
N GLU A 222 -10.95 -10.24 -21.09
CA GLU A 222 -11.79 -9.14 -21.59
C GLU A 222 -12.77 -8.65 -20.51
N ALA A 223 -13.37 -9.57 -19.74
CA ALA A 223 -14.20 -9.21 -18.59
C ALA A 223 -13.39 -8.44 -17.53
N TYR A 224 -12.17 -8.91 -17.26
CA TYR A 224 -11.19 -8.18 -16.44
C TYR A 224 -10.89 -6.79 -17.01
N ALA A 225 -10.66 -6.67 -18.33
CA ALA A 225 -10.40 -5.40 -18.99
C ALA A 225 -11.54 -4.39 -18.76
N GLY A 226 -12.80 -4.86 -18.79
CA GLY A 226 -13.96 -4.06 -18.41
C GLY A 226 -13.91 -3.57 -16.96
N HIS A 227 -13.58 -4.45 -16.01
CA HIS A 227 -13.46 -4.11 -14.59
C HIS A 227 -12.35 -3.08 -14.33
N VAL A 228 -11.18 -3.24 -14.93
CA VAL A 228 -10.05 -2.31 -14.71
C VAL A 228 -10.30 -0.92 -15.30
N ARG A 229 -11.10 -0.81 -16.37
CA ARG A 229 -11.57 0.47 -16.90
C ARG A 229 -12.51 1.19 -15.92
N GLU A 230 -13.37 0.44 -15.23
CA GLU A 230 -14.21 1.00 -14.17
C GLU A 230 -13.37 1.46 -12.97
N ASN A 231 -12.38 0.67 -12.55
CA ASN A 231 -11.45 1.07 -11.50
C ASN A 231 -10.68 2.35 -11.89
N ALA A 232 -10.31 2.51 -13.16
CA ALA A 232 -9.70 3.75 -13.65
C ALA A 232 -10.62 4.97 -13.56
N ARG A 233 -11.95 4.79 -13.74
CA ARG A 233 -12.94 5.84 -13.47
C ARG A 233 -12.88 6.26 -12.01
N GLU A 234 -12.86 5.30 -11.09
CA GLU A 234 -12.81 5.59 -9.66
C GLU A 234 -11.54 6.35 -9.26
N ILE A 235 -10.38 6.02 -9.85
CA ILE A 235 -9.12 6.77 -9.62
C ILE A 235 -9.26 8.21 -10.06
N ILE A 236 -9.85 8.46 -11.23
CA ILE A 236 -10.09 9.82 -11.70
C ILE A 236 -11.03 10.50 -10.71
N LEU A 237 -12.20 9.91 -10.41
CA LEU A 237 -13.19 10.46 -9.47
C LEU A 237 -12.62 10.72 -8.07
N ASP A 238 -11.64 9.95 -7.61
CA ASP A 238 -10.95 10.23 -6.35
C ASP A 238 -9.98 11.42 -6.50
N GLY A 239 -9.21 11.44 -7.59
CA GLY A 239 -8.27 12.51 -7.92
C GLY A 239 -8.94 13.88 -8.19
N ILE A 240 -10.22 13.91 -8.57
CA ILE A 240 -10.95 15.16 -8.82
C ILE A 240 -11.48 15.82 -7.54
N LYS A 241 -11.60 15.09 -6.42
CA LYS A 241 -12.25 15.59 -5.18
C LYS A 241 -11.64 16.88 -4.64
N PHE A 242 -10.37 17.13 -4.96
CA PHE A 242 -9.60 18.29 -4.49
C PHE A 242 -9.26 19.28 -5.60
N LYS A 243 -9.84 19.13 -6.80
CA LYS A 243 -9.55 19.97 -7.96
C LYS A 243 -10.66 20.98 -8.22
N ASP A 244 -10.28 22.13 -8.74
CA ASP A 244 -11.22 23.11 -9.27
C ASP A 244 -12.03 22.47 -10.41
N ALA A 245 -13.32 22.81 -10.54
CA ALA A 245 -14.26 22.21 -11.49
C ALA A 245 -14.62 20.72 -11.27
N ALA A 246 -14.40 20.17 -10.07
CA ALA A 246 -14.78 18.79 -9.73
C ALA A 246 -16.21 18.40 -10.13
N GLU A 247 -17.20 19.27 -9.93
CA GLU A 247 -18.61 18.97 -10.26
C GLU A 247 -18.88 18.86 -11.77
N ALA A 248 -18.30 19.74 -12.58
CA ALA A 248 -18.41 19.67 -14.03
C ALA A 248 -17.77 18.36 -14.54
N TRP A 249 -16.63 18.00 -13.94
CA TRP A 249 -15.89 16.80 -14.29
C TRP A 249 -16.64 15.53 -13.91
N LYS A 250 -17.18 15.48 -12.70
CA LYS A 250 -18.03 14.40 -12.19
C LYS A 250 -19.28 14.21 -13.04
N THR A 251 -19.92 15.30 -13.45
CA THR A 251 -21.11 15.26 -14.32
C THR A 251 -20.79 14.61 -15.66
N GLU A 252 -19.70 14.98 -16.32
CA GLU A 252 -19.29 14.34 -17.57
C GLU A 252 -18.92 12.86 -17.37
N LEU A 253 -18.10 12.55 -16.37
CA LEU A 253 -17.63 11.19 -16.08
C LEU A 253 -18.76 10.21 -15.78
N THR A 254 -19.82 10.67 -15.12
CA THR A 254 -20.98 9.83 -14.79
C THR A 254 -21.92 9.60 -15.96
N GLN A 255 -21.87 10.44 -17.00
CA GLN A 255 -22.71 10.33 -18.18
C GLN A 255 -22.05 9.52 -19.30
N LEU A 256 -20.72 9.39 -19.29
CA LEU A 256 -19.96 8.70 -20.32
C LEU A 256 -19.63 7.26 -19.94
N PRO A 257 -19.72 6.29 -20.88
CA PRO A 257 -19.22 4.94 -20.64
C PRO A 257 -17.69 4.93 -20.51
N PRO A 258 -17.08 3.93 -19.83
CA PRO A 258 -15.66 3.93 -19.53
C PRO A 258 -14.74 4.12 -20.73
N GLU A 259 -15.06 3.47 -21.83
CA GLU A 259 -14.30 3.47 -23.07
C GLU A 259 -14.26 4.87 -23.71
N LYS A 260 -15.27 5.71 -23.47
CA LYS A 260 -15.30 7.07 -24.01
C LYS A 260 -14.52 8.03 -23.13
N PHE A 261 -14.74 8.01 -21.82
CA PHE A 261 -14.05 8.99 -20.96
C PHE A 261 -12.55 8.72 -20.87
N LEU A 262 -12.09 7.45 -20.91
CA LEU A 262 -10.67 7.11 -20.88
C LEU A 262 -9.90 7.60 -22.11
N THR A 263 -10.62 7.96 -23.19
CA THR A 263 -10.02 8.57 -24.37
C THR A 263 -10.00 10.10 -24.32
N ARG A 264 -10.56 10.74 -23.28
CA ARG A 264 -10.59 12.20 -23.17
C ARG A 264 -9.21 12.74 -22.84
N HIS A 265 -8.96 13.99 -23.23
CA HIS A 265 -7.68 14.68 -23.05
C HIS A 265 -7.15 14.70 -21.61
N TYR A 266 -8.04 14.58 -20.64
CA TYR A 266 -7.71 14.64 -19.22
C TYR A 266 -7.55 13.27 -18.55
N ALA A 267 -7.80 12.16 -19.25
CA ALA A 267 -7.68 10.81 -18.72
C ALA A 267 -6.22 10.33 -18.74
N LEU A 268 -5.36 11.06 -18.01
CA LEU A 268 -3.93 10.79 -17.90
C LEU A 268 -3.61 10.29 -16.49
N PHE A 269 -2.74 9.28 -16.41
CA PHE A 269 -2.38 8.60 -15.18
C PHE A 269 -0.87 8.70 -14.92
N GLY A 270 -0.48 8.66 -13.66
CA GLY A 270 0.93 8.60 -13.25
C GLY A 270 1.17 7.54 -12.20
N CYS A 271 2.36 6.94 -12.26
CA CYS A 271 2.81 5.94 -11.30
C CYS A 271 3.69 6.64 -10.26
N LEU A 272 3.36 6.45 -8.98
CA LEU A 272 4.06 7.06 -7.85
C LEU A 272 5.31 6.27 -7.43
N HIS A 273 5.57 5.13 -8.06
CA HIS A 273 6.82 4.41 -7.86
C HIS A 273 8.01 5.25 -8.35
N PRO A 274 9.12 5.31 -7.60
CA PRO A 274 10.31 6.02 -8.04
C PRO A 274 10.75 5.56 -9.44
N PHE A 275 11.23 6.50 -10.25
CA PHE A 275 11.78 6.25 -11.60
C PHE A 275 10.75 5.87 -12.68
N CYS A 276 9.46 5.80 -12.37
CA CYS A 276 8.44 5.63 -13.41
C CYS A 276 8.21 6.95 -14.17
N PRO A 277 7.90 6.88 -15.48
CA PRO A 277 7.44 8.04 -16.26
C PRO A 277 6.22 8.71 -15.62
N ASP A 278 6.12 10.04 -15.75
CA ASP A 278 5.11 10.81 -15.00
C ASP A 278 3.72 10.89 -15.64
N TYR A 279 3.52 10.48 -16.90
CA TYR A 279 2.22 10.58 -17.59
C TYR A 279 2.04 9.44 -18.59
N PHE A 280 0.89 8.77 -18.49
CA PHE A 280 0.47 7.65 -19.33
C PHE A 280 -0.99 7.84 -19.77
N THR A 281 -1.35 7.32 -20.94
CA THR A 281 -2.76 6.96 -21.18
C THR A 281 -3.17 5.81 -20.26
N PHE A 282 -4.46 5.49 -20.19
CA PHE A 282 -4.93 4.35 -19.42
C PHE A 282 -4.28 3.04 -19.87
N GLU A 283 -4.25 2.77 -21.18
CA GLU A 283 -3.68 1.56 -21.76
C GLU A 283 -2.16 1.48 -21.51
N GLU A 284 -1.45 2.60 -21.66
CA GLU A 284 -0.02 2.67 -21.35
C GLU A 284 0.24 2.43 -19.85
N MET A 285 -0.60 2.98 -18.96
CA MET A 285 -0.48 2.77 -17.51
C MET A 285 -0.73 1.30 -17.14
N HIS A 286 -1.79 0.69 -17.67
CA HIS A 286 -2.09 -0.71 -17.38
C HIS A 286 -0.98 -1.64 -17.92
N ALA A 287 -0.48 -1.37 -19.13
CA ALA A 287 0.67 -2.10 -19.68
C ALA A 287 1.94 -1.92 -18.82
N HIS A 288 2.22 -0.69 -18.36
CA HIS A 288 3.30 -0.39 -17.42
C HIS A 288 3.15 -1.16 -16.10
N TRP A 289 1.93 -1.15 -15.53
CA TRP A 289 1.60 -1.82 -14.29
C TRP A 289 1.82 -3.33 -14.37
N ARG A 290 1.38 -3.94 -15.47
CA ARG A 290 1.55 -5.37 -15.73
C ARG A 290 3.00 -5.82 -15.68
N VAL A 291 3.90 -5.00 -16.21
CA VAL A 291 5.33 -5.33 -16.32
C VAL A 291 6.12 -4.92 -15.07
N THR A 292 5.85 -3.73 -14.53
CA THR A 292 6.65 -3.12 -13.45
C THR A 292 6.14 -3.51 -12.06
N HIS A 293 4.86 -3.88 -11.96
CA HIS A 293 4.18 -4.22 -10.71
C HIS A 293 3.47 -5.58 -10.80
N PRO A 294 4.17 -6.68 -11.17
CA PRO A 294 3.53 -7.98 -11.39
C PRO A 294 2.89 -8.59 -10.14
N ASN A 295 3.34 -8.16 -8.96
CA ASN A 295 2.89 -8.65 -7.66
C ASN A 295 1.92 -7.68 -6.95
N VAL A 296 1.45 -6.63 -7.64
CA VAL A 296 0.52 -5.65 -7.06
C VAL A 296 -0.77 -5.65 -7.87
N GLU A 297 -1.88 -5.84 -7.16
CA GLU A 297 -3.21 -5.92 -7.76
C GLU A 297 -3.65 -4.58 -8.37
N TRP A 298 -4.36 -4.63 -9.51
CA TRP A 298 -5.09 -3.48 -10.03
C TRP A 298 -6.49 -3.36 -9.38
N ASP A 299 -6.55 -3.00 -8.10
CA ASP A 299 -7.84 -2.80 -7.39
C ASP A 299 -7.80 -1.57 -6.46
N THR A 300 -8.69 -0.61 -6.73
CA THR A 300 -8.90 0.66 -6.00
C THR A 300 -9.35 0.48 -4.55
N ARG A 301 -9.82 -0.72 -4.19
CA ARG A 301 -10.23 -1.08 -2.82
C ARG A 301 -9.05 -1.45 -1.94
N THR A 302 -7.90 -1.80 -2.52
CA THR A 302 -6.70 -2.11 -1.75
C THR A 302 -5.96 -0.82 -1.37
N GLU A 303 -5.52 -0.70 -0.12
CA GLU A 303 -4.76 0.48 0.33
C GLU A 303 -3.46 0.63 -0.46
N SER A 304 -2.78 -0.47 -0.78
CA SER A 304 -1.54 -0.46 -1.57
C SER A 304 -1.67 0.23 -2.91
N TYR A 305 -2.81 0.06 -3.59
CA TYR A 305 -3.04 0.63 -4.92
C TYR A 305 -3.24 2.14 -4.90
N ARG A 306 -4.02 2.66 -3.92
CA ARG A 306 -4.34 4.09 -3.82
C ARG A 306 -3.12 5.00 -3.69
N PHE A 307 -2.00 4.45 -3.22
CA PHE A 307 -0.75 5.19 -3.06
C PHE A 307 0.20 5.06 -4.25
N LEU A 308 -0.11 4.23 -5.25
CA LEU A 308 0.79 3.91 -6.36
C LEU A 308 0.31 4.46 -7.72
N VAL A 309 -0.99 4.56 -7.94
CA VAL A 309 -1.56 5.13 -9.18
C VAL A 309 -2.34 6.40 -8.86
N LYS A 310 -2.16 7.45 -9.65
CA LYS A 310 -2.92 8.71 -9.54
C LYS A 310 -3.40 9.21 -10.89
N CYS A 311 -4.47 10.00 -10.87
CA CYS A 311 -4.89 10.80 -12.01
C CYS A 311 -4.07 12.09 -12.10
N ASP A 312 -3.16 12.15 -13.08
CA ASP A 312 -2.29 13.30 -13.33
C ASP A 312 -2.84 14.28 -14.38
N GLY A 313 -3.88 13.89 -15.11
CA GLY A 313 -4.59 14.80 -16.00
C GLY A 313 -5.34 15.91 -15.24
N GLU A 314 -5.61 17.01 -15.92
CA GLU A 314 -6.32 18.16 -15.37
C GLU A 314 -7.39 18.62 -16.37
N TYR A 315 -8.67 18.61 -15.95
CA TYR A 315 -9.80 19.01 -16.80
C TYR A 315 -9.62 20.40 -17.36
N GLY A 316 -9.33 21.35 -16.46
CA GLY A 316 -9.30 22.77 -16.73
C GLY A 316 -8.20 23.06 -17.72
N LEU A 317 -6.95 22.77 -17.35
CA LEU A 317 -5.81 23.00 -18.23
C LEU A 317 -5.97 22.30 -19.59
N GLY A 318 -6.39 21.04 -19.61
CA GLY A 318 -6.56 20.32 -20.86
C GLY A 318 -7.69 20.90 -21.73
N GLY A 319 -8.80 21.33 -21.11
CA GLY A 319 -9.88 22.03 -21.80
C GLY A 319 -9.42 23.40 -22.33
N GLU A 320 -8.67 24.16 -21.54
CA GLU A 320 -8.08 25.45 -21.94
C GLU A 320 -7.12 25.28 -23.14
N ILE A 321 -6.33 24.20 -23.17
CA ILE A 321 -5.48 23.88 -24.32
C ILE A 321 -6.33 23.65 -25.58
N LEU A 322 -7.42 22.89 -25.48
CA LEU A 322 -8.30 22.60 -26.62
C LEU A 322 -9.05 23.84 -27.09
N ASP A 323 -9.60 24.63 -26.16
CA ASP A 323 -10.28 25.89 -26.46
C ASP A 323 -9.35 26.88 -27.17
N ALA A 324 -8.08 26.96 -26.72
CA ALA A 324 -7.07 27.84 -27.30
C ALA A 324 -6.79 27.57 -28.80
N VAL A 325 -6.96 26.33 -29.25
CA VAL A 325 -6.79 25.95 -30.66
C VAL A 325 -8.11 25.69 -31.39
N GLY A 326 -9.25 25.98 -30.75
CA GLY A 326 -10.56 25.77 -31.33
C GLY A 326 -10.91 24.29 -31.58
N LEU A 327 -10.31 23.37 -30.81
CA LEU A 327 -10.68 21.96 -30.86
C LEU A 327 -11.84 21.68 -29.89
N PRO A 328 -12.78 20.78 -30.25
CA PRO A 328 -13.79 20.32 -29.32
C PRO A 328 -13.16 19.72 -28.06
N ARG A 329 -13.70 20.03 -26.88
CA ARG A 329 -13.23 19.46 -25.59
C ARG A 329 -13.38 17.94 -25.49
N ASP A 330 -14.11 17.35 -26.41
CA ASP A 330 -14.40 15.93 -26.47
C ASP A 330 -13.41 15.20 -27.43
N THR A 331 -12.44 15.92 -28.00
CA THR A 331 -11.38 15.37 -28.87
C THR A 331 -10.59 14.28 -28.14
N SER A 332 -10.45 13.11 -28.79
CA SER A 332 -9.76 11.96 -28.19
C SER A 332 -8.24 12.15 -28.10
N ILE A 333 -7.60 11.53 -27.11
CA ILE A 333 -6.13 11.45 -26.95
C ILE A 333 -5.45 10.93 -28.21
N ASN A 334 -6.05 9.95 -28.90
CA ASN A 334 -5.49 9.40 -30.13
C ASN A 334 -5.52 10.42 -31.27
N THR A 335 -6.62 11.17 -31.41
CA THR A 335 -6.71 12.28 -32.37
C THR A 335 -5.68 13.36 -32.05
N LEU A 336 -5.55 13.75 -30.78
CA LEU A 336 -4.57 14.75 -30.33
C LEU A 336 -3.13 14.28 -30.59
N THR A 337 -2.84 13.02 -30.27
CA THR A 337 -1.53 12.40 -30.54
C THR A 337 -1.24 12.38 -32.04
N GLY A 338 -2.22 12.03 -32.87
CA GLY A 338 -2.08 12.10 -34.33
C GLY A 338 -1.77 13.52 -34.80
N LEU A 339 -2.51 14.54 -34.34
CA LEU A 339 -2.23 15.94 -34.70
C LEU A 339 -0.82 16.38 -34.27
N ILE A 340 -0.35 15.93 -33.10
CA ILE A 340 1.00 16.21 -32.61
C ILE A 340 2.06 15.55 -33.48
N GLN A 341 1.89 14.26 -33.79
CA GLN A 341 2.86 13.49 -34.57
C GLN A 341 3.02 14.00 -36.00
N HIS A 342 1.94 14.53 -36.58
CA HIS A 342 1.97 15.22 -37.87
C HIS A 342 2.47 16.66 -37.77
N GLY A 343 2.90 17.13 -36.59
CA GLY A 343 3.40 18.49 -36.38
C GLY A 343 2.33 19.58 -36.53
N ARG A 344 1.04 19.22 -36.50
CA ARG A 344 -0.07 20.17 -36.62
C ARG A 344 -0.44 20.80 -35.29
N LEU A 345 -0.42 20.03 -34.20
CA LEU A 345 -0.62 20.53 -32.84
C LEU A 345 0.71 20.54 -32.09
N TYR A 346 1.19 21.71 -31.68
CA TYR A 346 2.50 21.81 -31.03
C TYR A 346 2.60 23.01 -30.08
N CYS A 347 3.56 22.95 -29.16
CA CYS A 347 3.96 24.09 -28.34
C CYS A 347 5.08 24.86 -29.06
N SER A 348 4.86 26.15 -29.32
CA SER A 348 5.82 27.08 -29.95
C SER A 348 6.81 27.68 -28.94
N CYS A 349 6.90 27.15 -27.71
CA CYS A 349 7.85 27.65 -26.72
C CYS A 349 9.30 27.42 -27.18
N GLY A 350 9.55 26.36 -27.96
CA GLY A 350 10.88 26.02 -28.47
C GLY A 350 11.77 25.29 -27.46
N ASP A 351 11.21 24.70 -26.40
CA ASP A 351 11.95 23.94 -25.38
C ASP A 351 12.82 22.84 -26.01
N PRO A 352 14.15 22.87 -25.85
CA PRO A 352 15.06 21.91 -26.47
C PRO A 352 14.92 20.48 -25.92
N SER A 353 14.25 20.28 -24.78
CA SER A 353 13.99 18.96 -24.21
C SER A 353 12.79 18.26 -24.84
N LEU A 354 11.91 18.98 -25.54
CA LEU A 354 10.77 18.39 -26.22
C LEU A 354 11.24 17.53 -27.40
N PRO A 355 10.83 16.25 -27.47
CA PRO A 355 11.08 15.40 -28.62
C PRO A 355 10.56 16.01 -29.94
N GLN A 356 11.09 15.50 -31.05
CA GLN A 356 10.52 15.77 -32.37
C GLN A 356 9.06 15.28 -32.44
N PRO A 357 8.21 15.91 -33.26
CA PRO A 357 6.77 15.62 -33.35
C PRO A 357 6.44 14.12 -33.40
N GLU A 358 7.15 13.34 -34.21
CA GLU A 358 6.89 11.90 -34.42
C GLU A 358 7.06 11.06 -33.16
N LYS A 359 7.85 11.54 -32.20
CA LYS A 359 8.12 10.86 -30.91
C LYS A 359 7.33 11.47 -29.76
N LEU A 360 6.56 12.53 -30.03
CA LEU A 360 5.75 13.24 -29.06
C LEU A 360 4.32 12.70 -29.11
N SER A 361 3.74 12.50 -27.92
CA SER A 361 2.34 12.08 -27.75
C SER A 361 1.59 13.12 -26.94
N TRP A 362 0.26 13.03 -26.91
CA TRP A 362 -0.54 13.93 -26.08
C TRP A 362 -0.12 13.93 -24.60
N PRO A 363 0.07 12.78 -23.91
CA PRO A 363 0.56 12.77 -22.53
C PRO A 363 1.88 13.55 -22.34
N LYS A 364 2.82 13.44 -23.28
CA LYS A 364 4.11 14.15 -23.23
C LYS A 364 3.97 15.66 -23.44
N LEU A 365 3.16 16.07 -24.42
CA LEU A 365 2.91 17.50 -24.66
C LEU A 365 2.14 18.13 -23.49
N PHE A 366 1.11 17.44 -22.98
CA PHE A 366 0.34 17.85 -21.82
C PHE A 366 1.24 18.01 -20.59
N LYS A 367 2.09 17.00 -20.29
CA LYS A 367 3.07 17.07 -19.20
C LYS A 367 3.92 18.34 -19.29
N HIS A 368 4.47 18.62 -20.47
CA HIS A 368 5.32 19.79 -20.68
C HIS A 368 4.57 21.10 -20.35
N ILE A 369 3.37 21.28 -20.90
CA ILE A 369 2.56 22.49 -20.66
C ILE A 369 2.16 22.59 -19.18
N HIS A 370 1.73 21.49 -18.57
CA HIS A 370 1.33 21.43 -17.18
C HIS A 370 2.50 21.79 -16.26
N GLU A 371 3.67 21.19 -16.46
CA GLU A 371 4.85 21.49 -15.64
C GLU A 371 5.30 22.94 -15.77
N GLU A 372 5.38 23.47 -16.99
CA GLU A 372 5.82 24.85 -17.21
C GLU A 372 4.81 25.87 -16.64
N THR A 373 3.51 25.63 -16.85
CA THR A 373 2.44 26.45 -16.27
C THR A 373 2.46 26.39 -14.73
N ARG A 374 2.61 25.20 -14.16
CA ARG A 374 2.73 25.02 -12.70
C ARG A 374 3.97 25.71 -12.15
N ARG A 375 5.13 25.56 -12.79
CA ARG A 375 6.38 26.24 -12.40
C ARG A 375 6.19 27.77 -12.41
N TYR A 376 5.48 28.31 -13.39
CA TYR A 376 5.19 29.74 -13.47
C TYR A 376 4.27 30.19 -12.33
N ARG A 377 3.15 29.50 -12.11
CA ARG A 377 2.22 29.80 -11.00
C ARG A 377 2.90 29.69 -9.64
N ASP A 378 3.71 28.66 -9.42
CA ASP A 378 4.44 28.45 -8.17
C ASP A 378 5.44 29.59 -7.90
N ARG A 379 6.15 30.06 -8.95
CA ARG A 379 7.05 31.21 -8.84
C ARG A 379 6.28 32.50 -8.58
N LEU A 380 5.16 32.72 -9.26
CA LEU A 380 4.30 33.88 -9.04
C LEU A 380 3.83 33.98 -7.59
N LYS A 381 3.37 32.85 -7.01
CA LYS A 381 2.94 32.77 -5.60
C LYS A 381 4.06 33.02 -4.60
N THR A 382 5.32 32.92 -5.02
CA THR A 382 6.50 33.02 -4.14
C THR A 382 7.38 34.22 -4.47
N LEU A 383 6.92 35.08 -5.38
CA LEU A 383 7.56 36.36 -5.67
C LEU A 383 7.69 37.17 -4.39
N SER A 384 8.88 37.69 -4.15
CA SER A 384 9.13 38.61 -3.06
C SER A 384 8.50 39.96 -3.34
N ASP A 385 7.81 40.58 -2.39
CA ASP A 385 7.36 41.97 -2.51
C ASP A 385 8.53 42.94 -2.74
N ARG A 386 9.76 42.53 -2.39
CA ARG A 386 10.99 43.32 -2.52
C ARG A 386 11.91 42.81 -3.64
N HIS A 387 11.39 42.04 -4.61
CA HIS A 387 12.21 41.59 -5.72
C HIS A 387 12.70 42.79 -6.54
N ASP A 388 13.92 42.69 -7.04
CA ASP A 388 14.48 43.71 -7.92
C ASP A 388 13.74 43.70 -9.28
N HIS A 389 13.06 44.80 -9.60
CA HIS A 389 12.24 44.95 -10.81
C HIS A 389 13.01 44.75 -12.12
N LYS A 390 14.35 44.75 -12.09
CA LYS A 390 15.16 44.41 -13.27
C LYS A 390 15.03 42.95 -13.68
N TYR A 391 14.58 42.07 -12.80
CA TYR A 391 14.38 40.66 -13.10
C TYR A 391 12.94 40.41 -13.52
N VAL A 392 12.77 40.02 -14.79
CA VAL A 392 11.46 39.72 -15.35
C VAL A 392 11.12 38.25 -15.14
N LEU A 393 9.86 37.94 -14.83
CA LEU A 393 9.32 36.59 -14.87
C LEU A 393 8.21 36.55 -15.93
N LYS A 394 8.51 36.01 -17.12
CA LYS A 394 7.55 35.91 -18.22
C LYS A 394 6.76 34.60 -18.15
N ASN A 395 5.47 34.65 -18.50
CA ASN A 395 4.69 33.45 -18.77
C ASN A 395 4.93 32.99 -20.21
N THR A 396 5.73 31.96 -20.38
CA THR A 396 6.08 31.40 -21.70
C THR A 396 5.04 30.43 -22.23
N HIS A 397 4.07 30.03 -21.40
CA HIS A 397 3.04 29.04 -21.71
C HIS A 397 1.63 29.64 -21.57
N GLN A 398 1.47 30.88 -22.01
CA GLN A 398 0.14 31.47 -22.11
C GLN A 398 -0.67 30.69 -23.15
N LEU A 399 -1.88 30.25 -22.80
CA LEU A 399 -2.72 29.48 -23.73
C LEU A 399 -3.56 30.38 -24.64
N THR A 400 -3.82 31.63 -24.24
CA THR A 400 -4.66 32.56 -24.99
C THR A 400 -3.88 33.80 -25.43
N GLY A 401 -4.41 34.52 -26.43
CA GLY A 401 -3.84 35.78 -26.92
C GLY A 401 -2.84 35.61 -28.07
N PRO A 402 -2.23 36.72 -28.54
CA PRO A 402 -1.36 36.72 -29.73
C PRO A 402 -0.10 35.87 -29.53
N THR A 403 0.36 35.74 -28.30
CA THR A 403 1.52 34.95 -27.88
C THR A 403 1.16 33.58 -27.32
N ALA A 404 -0.03 33.05 -27.65
CA ALA A 404 -0.44 31.71 -27.23
C ALA A 404 0.64 30.68 -27.63
N CYS A 405 1.12 29.88 -26.66
CA CYS A 405 2.19 28.93 -26.90
C CYS A 405 1.71 27.70 -27.68
N ILE A 406 0.44 27.32 -27.54
CA ILE A 406 -0.11 26.17 -28.27
C ILE A 406 -0.69 26.64 -29.60
N LYS A 407 -0.28 25.97 -30.67
CA LYS A 407 -0.68 26.26 -32.05
C LYS A 407 -1.28 25.03 -32.70
N LEU A 408 -2.30 25.25 -33.52
CA LEU A 408 -2.87 24.26 -34.41
C LEU A 408 -2.76 24.75 -35.85
N LEU A 409 -2.07 24.00 -36.69
CA LEU A 409 -1.92 24.29 -38.11
C LEU A 409 -3.06 23.62 -38.91
N PRO A 410 -3.63 24.32 -39.90
CA PRO A 410 -4.52 23.71 -40.87
C PRO A 410 -3.86 22.55 -41.62
N GLU A 411 -4.68 21.72 -42.25
CA GLU A 411 -4.18 20.60 -43.04
C GLU A 411 -3.46 21.10 -44.30
N GLY A 412 -2.35 20.44 -44.66
CA GLY A 412 -1.54 20.79 -45.84
C GLY A 412 -0.62 22.01 -45.67
N VAL A 413 -0.63 22.68 -44.51
CA VAL A 413 0.29 23.79 -44.21
C VAL A 413 1.67 23.24 -43.79
N ASP A 414 2.72 24.04 -44.01
CA ASP A 414 4.07 23.72 -43.57
C ASP A 414 4.14 23.52 -42.04
N THR A 415 4.58 22.33 -41.63
CA THR A 415 4.72 21.93 -40.23
C THR A 415 6.15 22.07 -39.71
N ALA A 416 7.07 22.68 -40.47
CA ALA A 416 8.43 22.97 -40.03
C ALA A 416 8.49 23.71 -38.68
N PRO A 417 7.61 24.70 -38.38
CA PRO A 417 7.61 25.37 -37.08
C PRO A 417 7.44 24.43 -35.88
N ALA A 418 6.73 23.30 -36.04
CA ALA A 418 6.56 22.32 -34.96
C ALA A 418 7.84 21.55 -34.61
N ARG A 419 8.84 21.59 -35.48
CA ARG A 419 10.17 20.97 -35.29
C ARG A 419 11.20 21.94 -34.76
N GLU A 420 10.89 23.23 -34.75
CA GLU A 420 11.80 24.26 -34.22
C GLU A 420 12.03 24.03 -32.73
N ARG A 421 13.30 23.91 -32.36
CA ARG A 421 13.77 23.76 -30.98
C ARG A 421 14.93 24.71 -30.80
N ALA A 422 15.05 25.32 -29.62
CA ALA A 422 16.14 26.21 -29.25
C ALA A 422 17.47 25.45 -29.03
N THR A 423 17.89 24.66 -30.02
CA THR A 423 19.09 23.82 -30.00
C THR A 423 20.32 24.56 -30.50
N VAL A 424 20.11 25.59 -31.32
CA VAL A 424 21.18 26.44 -31.84
C VAL A 424 21.50 27.50 -30.80
N ILE A 425 22.62 27.30 -30.11
CA ILE A 425 23.23 28.30 -29.23
C ILE A 425 24.63 28.63 -29.75
N ASP A 426 25.04 29.89 -29.60
CA ASP A 426 26.37 30.34 -29.96
C ASP A 426 27.45 29.47 -29.28
N ALA A 427 28.48 29.07 -30.04
CA ALA A 427 29.50 28.14 -29.57
C ALA A 427 30.28 28.68 -28.35
N LYS A 428 30.48 30.00 -28.28
CA LYS A 428 31.15 30.65 -27.14
C LYS A 428 30.24 30.65 -25.92
N VAL A 429 28.93 30.88 -26.07
CA VAL A 429 27.96 30.73 -24.98
C VAL A 429 27.89 29.28 -24.50
N ARG A 430 27.77 28.31 -25.40
CA ARG A 430 27.77 26.87 -25.08
C ARG A 430 28.99 26.49 -24.23
N LYS A 431 30.19 26.89 -24.66
CA LYS A 431 31.43 26.63 -23.94
C LYS A 431 31.40 27.21 -22.53
N LYS A 432 30.94 28.45 -22.34
CA LYS A 432 30.82 29.08 -21.01
C LYS A 432 29.87 28.33 -20.09
N VAL A 433 28.73 27.86 -20.62
CA VAL A 433 27.75 27.10 -19.82
C VAL A 433 28.35 25.74 -19.43
N GLN A 434 28.98 25.03 -20.37
CA GLN A 434 29.65 23.76 -20.11
C GLN A 434 30.77 23.88 -19.08
N GLU A 435 31.63 24.91 -19.18
CA GLU A 435 32.64 25.21 -18.17
C GLU A 435 32.02 25.46 -16.79
N ARG A 436 30.86 26.12 -16.73
CA ARG A 436 30.15 26.36 -15.48
C ARG A 436 29.51 25.10 -14.91
N ILE A 437 28.97 24.22 -15.74
CA ILE A 437 28.47 22.90 -15.30
C ILE A 437 29.63 22.04 -14.81
N ALA A 438 30.76 22.01 -15.53
CA ALA A 438 31.94 21.23 -15.15
C ALA A 438 32.62 21.72 -13.85
N ALA A 439 32.49 23.00 -13.52
CA ALA A 439 33.02 23.60 -12.28
C ALA A 439 32.14 23.33 -11.03
N GLN A 440 31.17 22.41 -11.13
CA GLN A 440 30.30 22.01 -10.03
C GLN A 440 31.11 21.37 -8.89
N PRO A 441 30.93 21.80 -7.63
CA PRO A 441 31.62 21.20 -6.49
C PRO A 441 31.13 19.77 -6.20
N ALA A 442 31.98 18.94 -5.59
CA ALA A 442 31.58 17.65 -5.01
C ALA A 442 31.10 17.86 -3.56
N PRO A 443 30.01 17.19 -3.10
CA PRO A 443 29.16 16.21 -3.78
C PRO A 443 28.19 16.83 -4.81
N PRO A 444 27.52 16.02 -5.68
CA PRO A 444 26.63 16.53 -6.72
C PRO A 444 25.58 17.53 -6.18
N VAL A 445 25.65 18.78 -6.65
CA VAL A 445 24.72 19.86 -6.28
C VAL A 445 23.66 20.06 -7.35
N LYS A 446 22.52 20.66 -7.03
CA LYS A 446 21.56 21.05 -8.08
C LYS A 446 21.95 22.40 -8.68
N LEU A 447 21.85 22.54 -10.00
CA LEU A 447 22.00 23.81 -10.69
C LEU A 447 20.70 24.59 -10.54
N ILE A 448 20.75 25.82 -10.02
CA ILE A 448 19.56 26.67 -9.87
C ILE A 448 19.76 28.00 -10.58
N CYS A 449 18.67 28.54 -11.12
CA CYS A 449 18.68 29.84 -11.78
C CYS A 449 18.80 30.96 -10.72
N ARG A 450 19.86 31.78 -10.82
CA ARG A 450 20.08 32.93 -9.93
C ARG A 450 18.90 33.89 -9.97
N VAL A 451 18.39 34.20 -11.16
CA VAL A 451 17.28 35.14 -11.35
C VAL A 451 16.05 34.63 -10.62
N CYS A 452 15.63 33.38 -10.90
CA CYS A 452 14.54 32.72 -10.18
C CYS A 452 14.75 32.73 -8.67
N LYS A 453 15.97 32.42 -8.18
CA LYS A 453 16.27 32.46 -6.74
C LYS A 453 16.10 33.87 -6.20
N THR A 454 16.65 34.89 -6.86
CA THR A 454 16.58 36.27 -6.38
C THR A 454 15.15 36.79 -6.30
N ILE A 455 14.29 36.47 -7.27
CA ILE A 455 12.89 36.90 -7.23
C ILE A 455 12.03 36.11 -6.22
N THR A 456 12.45 34.90 -5.81
CA THR A 456 11.69 34.02 -4.89
C THR A 456 12.32 33.83 -3.50
N ALA A 457 13.46 34.46 -3.21
CA ALA A 457 14.31 34.16 -2.04
C ALA A 457 13.67 34.40 -0.67
N SER A 458 12.61 35.22 -0.56
CA SER A 458 12.07 35.63 0.74
C SER A 458 11.09 34.64 1.38
N THR A 459 10.66 33.59 0.69
CA THR A 459 9.46 32.81 1.10
C THR A 459 9.73 31.38 1.58
N GLY A 460 10.98 31.01 1.90
CA GLY A 460 11.31 29.62 2.27
C GLY A 460 11.03 28.62 1.13
N PHE A 461 10.92 29.11 -0.10
CA PHE A 461 10.62 28.30 -1.28
C PHE A 461 11.67 27.20 -1.45
N LYS A 462 11.21 25.94 -1.58
CA LYS A 462 12.11 24.80 -1.74
C LYS A 462 12.91 24.96 -3.03
N CYS A 463 14.23 25.14 -2.91
CA CYS A 463 15.16 25.31 -4.03
C CYS A 463 15.08 24.19 -5.08
N SER A 464 14.51 23.02 -4.73
CA SER A 464 14.24 21.93 -5.67
C SER A 464 13.30 22.30 -6.82
N ARG A 465 12.53 23.39 -6.73
CA ARG A 465 11.66 23.89 -7.81
C ARG A 465 12.31 24.94 -8.71
N LEU A 466 13.55 25.33 -8.40
CA LEU A 466 14.34 26.33 -9.14
C LEU A 466 15.43 25.68 -10.00
N VAL A 467 15.36 24.34 -10.15
CA VAL A 467 16.37 23.55 -10.84
C VAL A 467 16.37 23.90 -12.32
N LEU A 468 17.55 24.23 -12.83
CA LEU A 468 17.81 24.44 -14.24
C LEU A 468 17.92 23.09 -14.97
N PRO A 469 17.61 23.04 -16.28
CA PRO A 469 17.96 21.90 -17.12
C PRO A 469 19.46 21.58 -17.06
N GLU A 470 19.81 20.32 -17.29
CA GLU A 470 21.21 19.86 -17.23
C GLU A 470 21.99 20.17 -18.53
N THR A 471 21.29 20.51 -19.61
CA THR A 471 21.90 20.80 -20.91
C THR A 471 22.17 22.30 -21.10
N PRO A 472 23.25 22.69 -21.80
CA PRO A 472 23.52 24.08 -22.13
C PRO A 472 22.35 24.79 -22.83
N GLU A 473 21.71 24.11 -23.78
CA GLU A 473 20.57 24.60 -24.55
C GLU A 473 19.39 24.89 -23.62
N GLY A 474 19.07 23.97 -22.71
CA GLY A 474 17.96 24.14 -21.77
C GLY A 474 18.18 25.31 -20.80
N ILE A 475 19.43 25.51 -20.34
CA ILE A 475 19.77 26.65 -19.46
C ILE A 475 19.61 27.98 -20.20
N VAL A 476 20.19 28.09 -21.39
CA VAL A 476 20.10 29.32 -22.20
C VAL A 476 18.65 29.59 -22.59
N HIS A 477 17.93 28.55 -23.00
CA HIS A 477 16.51 28.62 -23.31
C HIS A 477 15.71 29.17 -22.14
N HIS A 478 15.89 28.61 -20.93
CA HIS A 478 15.23 29.08 -19.71
C HIS A 478 15.49 30.58 -19.45
N LEU A 479 16.75 31.02 -19.49
CA LEU A 479 17.09 32.43 -19.22
C LEU A 479 16.47 33.37 -20.26
N LYS A 480 16.49 32.99 -21.53
CA LYS A 480 15.92 33.79 -22.61
C LYS A 480 14.40 33.87 -22.51
N THR A 481 13.72 32.74 -22.36
CA THR A 481 12.25 32.72 -22.43
C THR A 481 11.60 33.18 -21.14
N TRP A 482 12.13 32.81 -19.98
CA TRP A 482 11.55 33.17 -18.69
C TRP A 482 11.99 34.55 -18.18
N HIS A 483 13.19 35.00 -18.54
CA HIS A 483 13.81 36.19 -17.96
C HIS A 483 14.25 37.25 -18.97
N ASP A 484 14.06 37.01 -20.28
CA ASP A 484 14.52 37.92 -21.34
C ASP A 484 16.01 38.27 -21.25
N LYS A 485 16.80 37.29 -20.78
CA LYS A 485 18.19 37.51 -20.39
C LYS A 485 19.14 36.61 -21.15
N GLU A 486 20.23 37.19 -21.64
CA GLU A 486 21.38 36.47 -22.17
C GLU A 486 22.24 35.85 -21.06
N PHE A 487 22.83 34.68 -21.32
CA PHE A 487 23.54 33.93 -20.29
C PHE A 487 24.79 34.66 -19.74
N GLU A 488 24.83 34.81 -18.42
CA GLU A 488 26.03 35.21 -17.67
C GLU A 488 26.51 34.09 -16.75
N LYS A 489 27.83 34.00 -16.50
CA LYS A 489 28.43 32.94 -15.67
C LYS A 489 27.82 32.83 -14.26
N LEU A 490 27.37 33.97 -13.72
CA LEU A 490 26.77 34.04 -12.38
C LEU A 490 25.29 33.63 -12.34
N ASP A 491 24.66 33.35 -13.49
CA ASP A 491 23.24 32.96 -13.53
C ASP A 491 22.99 31.52 -13.07
N ILE A 492 24.04 30.70 -13.03
CA ILE A 492 24.01 29.35 -12.44
C ILE A 492 24.55 29.43 -11.01
N LEU A 493 23.71 29.11 -10.04
CA LEU A 493 24.11 28.87 -8.65
C LEU A 493 24.13 27.37 -8.37
N TYR A 494 25.00 26.96 -7.46
CA TYR A 494 25.10 25.60 -6.95
C TYR A 494 24.32 25.48 -5.65
N TYR A 495 23.42 24.50 -5.55
CA TYR A 495 22.64 24.26 -4.34
C TYR A 495 22.87 22.86 -3.78
N THR A 496 23.53 22.80 -2.62
CA THR A 496 23.63 21.61 -1.78
C THR A 496 22.37 21.50 -0.92
N ARG A 497 21.63 20.40 -1.03
CA ARG A 497 20.62 20.08 -0.01
C ARG A 497 21.40 19.69 1.24
N HIS A 498 21.36 20.52 2.28
CA HIS A 498 21.74 20.04 3.61
C HIS A 498 20.71 18.96 3.96
N ILE A 499 21.15 17.70 3.92
CA ILE A 499 20.37 16.53 4.31
C ILE A 499 20.28 16.52 5.82
#